data_AF-A0A437AKL3-F1
#
_entry.id   AF-A0A437AKL3-F1
#
_cell.length_a   1.000
_cell.length_b   1.000
_cell.length_c   1.000
_cell.angle_alpha   90.00
_cell.angle_beta   90.00
_cell.angle_gamma   90.00
#
_symmetry.space_group_name_H-M   'P 1'
#
loop_
_entity.id
_entity.type
_entity.pdbx_description
1 polymer ?
#
loop_
_entity_poly.entity_id
_entity_poly.type
_entity_poly.pdbx_seq_one_letter_code
_entity_poly.pdbx_strand_id
1 'polypeptide(L)'
;MTKNTLKELILQKIKEYHNSKEVVDFYSQFLENFVLTFNFEEFFAKNKLKATRVLKTDKELLNLCINLFYQAMILNNEISHDKIKDNSYSVIGALTLTSVLFLVMNEEESFIFNEVLYKINIPQEKERTYEEDNEFVKFCSFVVLPHLLIGIDLTKEDE
;
A
#
# COMPACT_ATOMS: atom_id res chain seq x y z
N MET A 1 28.74 -5.33 -3.06
CA MET A 1 27.31 -5.64 -3.20
C MET A 1 26.64 -4.42 -3.81
N THR A 2 26.14 -4.53 -5.04
CA THR A 2 25.27 -3.51 -5.61
C THR A 2 23.99 -3.46 -4.77
N LYS A 3 23.64 -2.27 -4.28
CA LYS A 3 22.39 -2.07 -3.55
C LYS A 3 21.29 -2.20 -4.60
N ASN A 4 20.52 -3.30 -4.58
CA ASN A 4 19.40 -3.48 -5.49
C ASN A 4 18.46 -2.26 -5.35
N THR A 5 17.91 -1.79 -6.46
CA THR A 5 16.89 -0.75 -6.41
C THR A 5 15.64 -1.27 -5.69
N LEU A 6 14.81 -0.37 -5.16
CA LEU A 6 13.60 -0.76 -4.41
C LEU A 6 12.62 -1.57 -5.26
N LYS A 7 12.50 -1.21 -6.54
CA LYS A 7 11.77 -1.98 -7.54
C LYS A 7 12.35 -3.39 -7.71
N GLU A 8 13.68 -3.53 -7.76
CA GLU A 8 14.34 -4.83 -7.86
C GLU A 8 14.08 -5.70 -6.62
N LEU A 9 14.03 -5.11 -5.42
CA LEU A 9 13.73 -5.83 -4.19
C LEU A 9 12.30 -6.42 -4.23
N ILE A 10 11.32 -5.63 -4.66
CA ILE A 10 9.92 -6.09 -4.81
C ILE A 10 9.85 -7.21 -5.86
N LEU A 11 10.47 -7.02 -7.02
CA LEU A 11 10.49 -8.05 -8.07
C LEU A 11 11.20 -9.32 -7.64
N GLN A 12 12.27 -9.22 -6.85
CA GLN A 12 12.95 -10.37 -6.27
C GLN A 12 12.01 -11.15 -5.35
N LYS A 13 11.24 -10.46 -4.49
CA LYS A 13 10.25 -11.14 -3.64
C LYS A 13 9.12 -11.76 -4.44
N ILE A 14 8.61 -11.11 -5.48
CA ILE A 14 7.61 -11.73 -6.37
C ILE A 14 8.16 -13.03 -6.99
N LYS A 15 9.42 -13.01 -7.46
CA LYS A 15 10.08 -14.19 -8.02
C LYS A 15 10.18 -15.30 -6.99
N GLU A 16 10.68 -15.01 -5.79
CA GLU A 16 10.87 -15.98 -4.70
C GLU A 16 9.56 -16.70 -4.31
N TYR A 17 8.43 -15.98 -4.25
CA TYR A 17 7.19 -16.50 -3.68
C TYR A 17 6.12 -16.93 -4.69
N HIS A 18 6.14 -16.43 -5.93
CA HIS A 18 5.16 -16.82 -6.96
C HIS A 18 5.75 -17.68 -8.09
N ASN A 19 7.06 -17.59 -8.36
CA ASN A 19 7.80 -18.37 -9.38
C ASN A 19 7.21 -18.43 -10.82
N SER A 20 6.08 -17.75 -11.09
CA SER A 20 5.44 -17.70 -12.40
C SER A 20 6.01 -16.55 -13.23
N LYS A 21 6.53 -16.86 -14.42
CA LYS A 21 7.05 -15.87 -15.36
C LYS A 21 5.99 -14.82 -15.74
N GLU A 22 4.76 -15.24 -15.98
CA GLU A 22 3.65 -14.36 -16.36
C GLU A 22 3.33 -13.34 -15.25
N VAL A 23 3.33 -13.80 -14.00
CA VAL A 23 3.12 -12.94 -12.82
C VAL A 23 4.26 -11.95 -12.65
N VAL A 24 5.50 -12.41 -12.81
CA VAL A 24 6.70 -11.56 -12.71
C VAL A 24 6.71 -10.49 -13.81
N ASP A 25 6.36 -10.87 -15.04
CA ASP A 25 6.31 -9.95 -16.19
C ASP A 25 5.19 -8.91 -15.99
N PHE A 26 4.01 -9.33 -15.52
CA PHE A 26 2.90 -8.43 -15.16
C PHE A 26 3.34 -7.37 -14.13
N TYR A 27 3.94 -7.79 -13.02
CA TYR A 27 4.38 -6.83 -12.00
C TYR A 27 5.56 -5.97 -12.44
N SER A 28 6.43 -6.47 -13.30
CA SER A 28 7.52 -5.67 -13.86
C SER A 28 6.94 -4.49 -14.65
N GLN A 29 5.94 -4.75 -15.50
CA GLN A 29 5.24 -3.72 -16.25
C GLN A 29 4.43 -2.80 -15.34
N PHE A 30 3.73 -3.35 -14.34
CA PHE A 30 2.97 -2.54 -13.38
C PHE A 30 3.89 -1.57 -12.63
N LEU A 31 5.02 -2.05 -12.10
CA LEU A 31 5.99 -1.24 -11.38
C LEU A 31 6.72 -0.22 -12.27
N GLU A 32 6.75 -0.39 -13.58
CA GLU A 32 7.30 0.60 -14.52
C GLU A 32 6.35 1.74 -14.81
N ASN A 33 5.04 1.46 -14.78
CA ASN A 33 4.02 2.38 -15.25
C ASN A 33 3.20 3.01 -14.13
N PHE A 34 3.27 2.49 -12.90
CA PHE A 34 2.50 3.05 -11.79
C PHE A 34 3.04 4.44 -11.40
N VAL A 35 2.12 5.31 -10.99
CA VAL A 35 2.41 6.70 -10.65
C VAL A 35 2.40 6.89 -9.15
N LEU A 36 3.44 7.55 -8.62
CA LEU A 36 3.46 8.01 -7.23
C LEU A 36 2.44 9.14 -7.07
N THR A 37 1.36 8.86 -6.35
CA THR A 37 0.28 9.81 -6.02
C THR A 37 0.55 10.52 -4.70
N PHE A 38 1.18 9.83 -3.76
CA PHE A 38 1.54 10.34 -2.44
C PHE A 38 3.06 10.44 -2.28
N ASN A 39 3.52 11.50 -1.60
CA ASN A 39 4.93 11.71 -1.26
C ASN A 39 5.13 11.60 0.26
N PHE A 40 5.52 10.40 0.69
CA PHE A 40 5.79 10.11 2.09
C PHE A 40 7.01 10.85 2.64
N GLU A 41 8.04 11.10 1.82
CA GLU A 41 9.24 11.79 2.29
C GLU A 41 8.92 13.23 2.68
N GLU A 42 8.15 13.93 1.84
CA GLU A 42 7.68 15.28 2.11
C GLU A 42 6.72 15.30 3.31
N PHE A 43 5.78 14.34 3.36
CA PHE A 43 4.89 14.18 4.50
C PHE A 43 5.66 13.99 5.81
N PHE A 44 6.65 13.09 5.83
CA PHE A 44 7.49 12.85 6.99
C PHE A 44 8.28 14.10 7.38
N ALA A 45 8.86 14.80 6.40
CA ALA A 45 9.63 16.02 6.67
C ALA A 45 8.78 17.10 7.37
N LYS A 46 7.54 17.30 6.91
CA LYS A 46 6.59 18.26 7.51
C LYS A 46 6.17 17.87 8.93
N ASN A 47 6.08 16.57 9.21
CA ASN A 47 5.57 16.05 10.48
C ASN A 47 6.67 15.56 11.44
N LYS A 48 7.95 15.69 11.07
CA LYS A 48 9.08 15.12 11.81
C LYS A 48 9.12 15.54 13.29
N LEU A 49 8.68 16.76 13.61
CA LEU A 49 8.66 17.26 14.98
C LEU A 49 7.52 16.69 15.84
N LYS A 50 6.44 16.23 15.21
CA LYS A 50 5.30 15.57 15.86
C LYS A 50 5.42 14.03 15.85
N ALA A 51 6.30 13.47 15.00
CA ALA A 51 6.51 12.04 14.89
C ALA A 51 7.03 11.45 16.21
N THR A 52 6.35 10.43 16.72
CA THR A 52 6.73 9.73 17.97
C THR A 52 7.36 8.36 17.71
N ARG A 53 7.26 7.85 16.48
CA ARG A 53 7.83 6.57 16.05
C ARG A 53 9.01 6.77 15.12
N VAL A 54 10.06 5.98 15.34
CA VAL A 54 11.20 5.87 14.42
C VAL A 54 10.89 4.81 13.37
N LEU A 55 10.94 5.21 12.10
CA LEU A 55 10.80 4.30 10.97
C LEU A 55 12.06 3.44 10.86
N LYS A 56 11.90 2.12 10.71
CA LYS A 56 13.02 1.19 10.51
C LYS A 56 13.12 0.70 9.07
N THR A 57 12.05 0.77 8.29
CA THR A 57 12.14 0.60 6.84
C THR A 57 12.57 1.91 6.19
N ASP A 58 13.31 1.79 5.09
CA ASP A 58 13.74 2.93 4.28
C ASP A 58 12.53 3.78 3.82
N LYS A 59 12.68 5.11 3.83
CA LYS A 59 11.57 6.03 3.52
C LYS A 59 11.14 5.96 2.06
N GLU A 60 12.07 5.74 1.15
CA GLU A 60 11.78 5.59 -0.27
C GLU A 60 11.02 4.27 -0.50
N LEU A 61 11.41 3.19 0.22
CA LEU A 61 10.65 1.93 0.24
C LEU A 61 9.24 2.13 0.79
N LEU A 62 9.09 2.82 1.93
CA LEU A 62 7.78 3.12 2.50
C LEU A 62 6.92 3.95 1.55
N ASN A 63 7.51 4.94 0.87
CA ASN A 63 6.81 5.75 -0.12
C ASN A 63 6.26 4.87 -1.25
N LEU A 64 7.08 3.96 -1.77
CA LEU A 64 6.69 2.99 -2.79
C LEU A 64 5.57 2.06 -2.28
N CYS A 65 5.75 1.48 -1.09
CA CYS A 65 4.77 0.58 -0.47
C CYS A 65 3.41 1.26 -0.25
N ILE A 66 3.38 2.51 0.22
CA ILE A 66 2.12 3.25 0.44
C ILE A 66 1.38 3.45 -0.88
N ASN A 67 2.09 3.82 -1.95
CA ASN A 67 1.49 4.04 -3.26
C ASN A 67 0.98 2.72 -3.88
N LEU A 68 1.77 1.64 -3.78
CA LEU A 68 1.37 0.32 -4.27
C LEU A 68 0.20 -0.26 -3.49
N PHE A 69 0.17 -0.04 -2.17
CA PHE A 69 -0.97 -0.39 -1.32
C PHE A 69 -2.24 0.32 -1.77
N TYR A 70 -2.18 1.64 -1.99
CA TYR A 70 -3.33 2.40 -2.51
C TYR A 70 -3.84 1.84 -3.84
N GLN A 71 -2.95 1.60 -4.82
CA GLN A 71 -3.33 1.06 -6.13
C GLN A 71 -3.95 -0.34 -6.02
N ALA A 72 -3.40 -1.20 -5.16
CA ALA A 72 -3.97 -2.52 -4.90
C ALA A 72 -5.39 -2.42 -4.29
N MET A 73 -5.62 -1.45 -3.40
CA MET A 73 -6.93 -1.25 -2.79
C MET A 73 -7.96 -0.64 -3.75
N ILE A 74 -7.54 0.25 -4.66
CA ILE A 74 -8.41 0.72 -5.75
C ILE A 74 -8.81 -0.44 -6.66
N LEU A 75 -7.84 -1.29 -7.04
CA LEU A 75 -8.12 -2.46 -7.86
C LEU A 75 -9.09 -3.42 -7.16
N ASN A 76 -8.90 -3.68 -5.87
CA ASN A 76 -9.85 -4.46 -5.08
C ASN A 76 -11.26 -3.86 -5.11
N ASN A 77 -11.36 -2.54 -4.95
CA ASN A 77 -12.65 -1.86 -4.99
C ASN A 77 -13.32 -1.96 -6.36
N GLU A 78 -12.57 -1.84 -7.45
CA GLU A 78 -13.08 -2.02 -8.81
C GLU A 78 -13.63 -3.43 -9.06
N ILE A 79 -12.99 -4.46 -8.48
CA ILE A 79 -13.48 -5.84 -8.53
C ILE A 79 -14.77 -5.97 -7.71
N SER A 80 -14.80 -5.44 -6.49
CA SER A 80 -15.97 -5.51 -5.61
C SER A 80 -17.22 -4.83 -6.18
N HIS A 81 -17.03 -3.81 -7.02
CA HIS A 81 -18.11 -3.08 -7.70
C HIS A 81 -18.32 -3.53 -9.15
N ASP A 82 -17.78 -4.69 -9.55
CA ASP A 82 -17.88 -5.27 -10.91
C ASP A 82 -17.52 -4.29 -12.05
N LYS A 83 -16.63 -3.32 -11.77
CA LYS A 83 -16.13 -2.36 -12.76
C LYS A 83 -15.10 -3.02 -13.69
N ILE A 84 -14.40 -4.03 -13.20
CA ILE A 84 -13.58 -4.93 -14.00
C ILE A 84 -14.36 -6.23 -14.20
N LYS A 85 -14.43 -6.71 -15.45
CA LYS A 85 -15.14 -7.94 -15.82
C LYS A 85 -14.26 -9.19 -15.76
N ASP A 86 -12.93 -9.01 -15.76
CA ASP A 86 -11.96 -10.10 -15.62
C ASP A 86 -11.36 -10.09 -14.21
N ASN A 87 -12.03 -10.79 -13.30
CA ASN A 87 -11.65 -10.80 -11.89
C ASN A 87 -10.44 -11.71 -11.62
N SER A 88 -10.13 -12.62 -12.56
CA SER A 88 -9.11 -13.66 -12.41
C SER A 88 -7.72 -13.07 -12.19
N TYR A 89 -7.31 -12.13 -13.05
CA TYR A 89 -5.98 -11.52 -12.99
C TYR A 89 -5.92 -10.36 -11.99
N SER A 90 -7.02 -9.62 -11.81
CA SER A 90 -7.07 -8.48 -10.89
C SER A 90 -7.04 -8.90 -9.42
N VAL A 91 -7.72 -10.00 -9.04
CA VAL A 91 -7.67 -10.53 -7.67
C VAL A 91 -6.26 -11.05 -7.33
N ILE A 92 -5.64 -11.79 -8.25
CA ILE A 92 -4.26 -12.27 -8.09
C ILE A 92 -3.29 -11.07 -7.99
N GLY A 93 -3.53 -10.03 -8.80
CA GLY A 93 -2.80 -8.76 -8.81
C GLY A 93 -2.82 -8.03 -7.46
N ALA A 94 -3.99 -7.87 -6.87
CA ALA A 94 -4.09 -7.14 -5.60
C ALA A 94 -3.53 -7.94 -4.42
N LEU A 95 -3.79 -9.25 -4.35
CA LEU A 95 -3.38 -10.11 -3.23
C LEU A 95 -1.87 -10.39 -3.21
N THR A 96 -1.28 -10.67 -4.37
CA THR A 96 0.17 -10.93 -4.45
C THR A 96 0.96 -9.66 -4.13
N LEU A 97 0.55 -8.49 -4.64
CA LEU A 97 1.26 -7.24 -4.34
C LEU A 97 1.22 -6.94 -2.84
N THR A 98 0.04 -6.99 -2.24
CA THR A 98 -0.14 -6.74 -0.79
C THR A 98 0.72 -7.68 0.06
N SER A 99 0.74 -8.98 -0.29
CA SER A 99 1.57 -9.97 0.40
C SER A 99 3.07 -9.70 0.27
N VAL A 100 3.53 -9.28 -0.91
CA VAL A 100 4.94 -8.94 -1.14
C VAL A 100 5.35 -7.69 -0.38
N LEU A 101 4.48 -6.67 -0.31
CA LEU A 101 4.74 -5.46 0.46
C LEU A 101 5.07 -5.79 1.92
N PHE A 102 4.34 -6.73 2.53
CA PHE A 102 4.56 -7.15 3.91
C PHE A 102 5.90 -7.86 4.14
N LEU A 103 6.47 -8.47 3.09
CA LEU A 103 7.74 -9.19 3.15
C LEU A 103 8.96 -8.27 2.96
N VAL A 104 8.78 -7.07 2.40
CA VAL A 104 9.88 -6.11 2.17
C VAL A 104 10.02 -5.07 3.28
N MET A 105 9.01 -4.95 4.15
CA MET A 105 9.01 -4.03 5.30
C MET A 105 9.42 -4.75 6.59
N ASN A 106 9.76 -3.98 7.63
CA ASN A 106 9.89 -4.57 8.96
C ASN A 106 8.52 -5.00 9.53
N GLU A 107 8.56 -5.93 10.49
CA GLU A 107 7.37 -6.55 11.08
C GLU A 107 6.39 -5.53 11.68
N GLU A 108 6.90 -4.51 12.37
CA GLU A 108 6.08 -3.52 13.07
C GLU A 108 5.36 -2.57 12.08
N GLU A 109 5.97 -2.25 10.95
CA GLU A 109 5.35 -1.42 9.91
C GLU A 109 4.43 -2.26 9.02
N SER A 110 4.81 -3.50 8.75
CA SER A 110 3.96 -4.50 8.09
C SER A 110 2.66 -4.73 8.88
N PHE A 111 2.73 -4.75 10.21
CA PHE A 111 1.56 -4.80 11.08
C PHE A 111 0.63 -3.59 10.86
N ILE A 112 1.16 -2.37 10.80
CA ILE A 112 0.35 -1.17 10.55
C ILE A 112 -0.37 -1.26 9.20
N PHE A 113 0.34 -1.67 8.14
CA PHE A 113 -0.31 -1.82 6.84
C PHE A 113 -1.44 -2.86 6.90
N ASN A 114 -1.24 -3.97 7.61
CA ASN A 114 -2.28 -4.97 7.83
C ASN A 114 -3.49 -4.40 8.59
N GLU A 115 -3.28 -3.58 9.62
CA GLU A 115 -4.37 -2.93 10.33
C GLU A 115 -5.18 -2.00 9.42
N VAL A 116 -4.51 -1.24 8.55
CA VAL A 116 -5.19 -0.35 7.60
C VAL A 116 -5.90 -1.17 6.51
N LEU A 117 -5.28 -2.23 6.00
CA LEU A 117 -5.93 -3.18 5.08
C LEU A 117 -7.21 -3.72 5.68
N TYR A 118 -7.14 -4.17 6.94
CA TYR A 118 -8.30 -4.67 7.66
C TYR A 118 -9.38 -3.60 7.74
N LYS A 119 -9.06 -2.39 8.20
CA LYS A 119 -10.01 -1.27 8.27
C LYS A 119 -10.73 -0.99 6.95
N ILE A 120 -10.02 -1.06 5.82
CA ILE A 120 -10.61 -0.84 4.50
C ILE A 120 -11.63 -1.95 4.16
N ASN A 121 -11.30 -3.20 4.48
CA ASN A 121 -12.09 -4.38 4.10
C ASN A 121 -13.12 -4.83 5.15
N ILE A 122 -13.26 -4.14 6.30
CA ILE A 122 -14.31 -4.45 7.27
C ILE A 122 -15.67 -4.30 6.57
N PRO A 123 -16.56 -5.32 6.67
CA PRO A 123 -17.93 -5.22 6.18
C PRO A 123 -18.61 -3.99 6.78
N GLN A 124 -19.10 -3.12 5.91
CA GLN A 124 -19.82 -1.92 6.33
C GLN A 124 -21.30 -2.25 6.57
N GLU A 125 -21.91 -1.61 7.56
CA GLU A 125 -23.36 -1.77 7.84
C GLU A 125 -24.24 -1.21 6.71
N LYS A 126 -23.70 -0.28 5.92
CA LYS A 126 -24.34 0.32 4.75
C LYS A 126 -23.45 0.12 3.54
N GLU A 127 -24.05 -0.28 2.41
CA GLU A 127 -23.36 -0.28 1.11
C GLU A 127 -22.94 1.15 0.74
N ARG A 128 -21.65 1.32 0.48
CA ARG A 128 -21.06 2.55 -0.07
C ARG A 128 -21.11 2.51 -1.58
N THR A 129 -21.16 3.67 -2.23
CA THR A 129 -20.92 3.73 -3.67
C THR A 129 -19.45 3.48 -3.98
N TYR A 130 -19.15 3.12 -5.22
CA TYR A 130 -17.78 2.97 -5.68
C TYR A 130 -16.92 4.23 -5.39
N GLU A 131 -17.49 5.42 -5.59
CA GLU A 131 -16.82 6.69 -5.30
C GLU A 131 -16.58 6.89 -3.80
N GLU A 132 -17.55 6.59 -2.94
CA GLU A 132 -17.40 6.66 -1.48
C GLU A 132 -16.32 5.69 -0.98
N ASP A 133 -16.26 4.47 -1.53
CA ASP A 133 -15.19 3.52 -1.21
C ASP A 133 -13.82 4.00 -1.69
N ASN A 134 -13.72 4.61 -2.88
CA ASN A 134 -12.46 5.17 -3.38
C ASN A 134 -11.95 6.32 -2.51
N GLU A 135 -12.85 7.21 -2.06
CA GLU A 135 -12.50 8.29 -1.13
C GLU A 135 -12.02 7.72 0.21
N PHE A 136 -12.71 6.69 0.71
CA PHE A 136 -12.32 6.03 1.95
C PHE A 136 -10.96 5.33 1.84
N VAL A 137 -10.72 4.59 0.75
CA VAL A 137 -9.42 3.96 0.45
C VAL A 137 -8.33 5.03 0.42
N LYS A 138 -8.55 6.15 -0.28
CA LYS A 138 -7.59 7.25 -0.37
C LYS A 138 -7.30 7.86 1.00
N PHE A 139 -8.32 8.10 1.80
CA PHE A 139 -8.18 8.60 3.18
C PHE A 139 -7.36 7.62 4.03
N CYS A 140 -7.69 6.34 4.01
CA CYS A 140 -6.95 5.32 4.74
C CYS A 140 -5.48 5.21 4.29
N SER A 141 -5.22 5.22 2.99
CA SER A 141 -3.87 5.06 2.44
C SER A 141 -2.98 6.29 2.60
N PHE A 142 -3.52 7.51 2.49
CA PHE A 142 -2.70 8.73 2.44
C PHE A 142 -2.85 9.64 3.67
N VAL A 143 -3.83 9.38 4.53
CA VAL A 143 -3.96 10.05 5.82
C VAL A 143 -3.69 9.04 6.93
N VAL A 144 -4.53 8.01 7.08
CA VAL A 144 -4.45 7.13 8.25
C VAL A 144 -3.10 6.39 8.32
N LEU A 145 -2.73 5.72 7.24
CA LEU A 145 -1.51 4.91 7.17
C LEU A 145 -0.23 5.72 7.45
N PRO A 146 0.05 6.85 6.77
CA PRO A 146 1.24 7.65 7.03
C PRO A 146 1.33 8.15 8.47
N HIS A 147 0.21 8.57 9.06
CA HIS A 147 0.17 9.05 10.45
C HIS A 147 0.48 7.92 11.44
N LEU A 148 -0.12 6.74 11.26
CA LEU A 148 0.17 5.57 12.09
C LEU A 148 1.64 5.17 11.98
N LEU A 149 2.21 5.16 10.76
CA LEU A 149 3.61 4.81 10.53
C LEU A 149 4.59 5.69 11.32
N ILE A 150 4.27 6.98 11.50
CA ILE A 150 5.11 7.93 12.24
C ILE A 150 4.65 8.17 13.68
N GLY A 151 3.60 7.46 14.13
CA GLY A 151 3.07 7.53 15.49
C GLY A 151 2.36 8.84 15.82
N ILE A 152 1.64 9.45 14.87
CA ILE A 152 0.75 10.58 15.15
C ILE A 152 -0.65 10.06 15.44
N ASP A 153 -1.19 10.47 16.58
CA ASP A 153 -2.55 10.14 17.00
C ASP A 153 -3.56 11.07 16.32
N LEU A 154 -4.35 10.50 15.41
CA LEU A 154 -5.39 11.21 14.65
C LEU A 154 -6.61 11.59 15.50
N THR A 155 -6.74 11.06 16.72
CA THR A 155 -7.84 11.42 17.63
C THR A 155 -7.54 12.68 18.44
N LYS A 156 -6.30 13.17 18.36
CA LYS A 156 -5.82 14.40 19.00
C LYS A 156 -5.52 15.42 17.92
N GLU A 157 -6.55 15.87 17.21
CA GLU A 157 -6.40 17.03 16.33
C GLU A 157 -6.22 18.29 17.20
N ASP A 158 -5.06 18.93 17.00
CA ASP A 158 -4.62 20.28 17.40
C ASP A 158 -5.46 20.99 18.50
N GLU A 159 -5.06 20.80 19.76
CA GLU A 159 -5.21 21.83 20.82
C GLU A 159 -4.21 22.98 20.62
#